data_AF-A0A068T909-F1
#
_entry.id   AF-A0A068T909-F1
#
_cell.length_a   1.000
_cell.length_b   1.000
_cell.length_c   1.000
_cell.angle_alpha   90.00
_cell.angle_beta   90.00
_cell.angle_gamma   90.00
#
_symmetry.space_group_name_H-M   'P 1'
#
loop_
_entity.id
_entity.type
_entity.pdbx_description
1 polymer ?
#
loop_
_entity_poly.entity_id
_entity_poly.type
_entity_poly.pdbx_seq_one_letter_code
_entity_poly.pdbx_strand_id
1 'polypeptide(L)'
;MTQILRSAALHPDLEGRVMSDERLISELERLVSEDRNPRSMDIDLLPTVDVLREINEEDQGVATAVEKVIPQIAEAVEEIVRAFQNDARLVYIGAGTSGRLGVLDASECPPTFSVPEGMVVGLIAGGSHALQHAVEGAEDSPEQGRQDLVDIGLTAADVVVGIAVSGRTPYVIGALNYAKEIGAKTVALSCNPDAVIADIADIAISPVVGPEILTGSTRLKSGTAQKLVLNMLTTASMIRIGKSYQNLMVDLHASNQKLVARAARIVMQATGCTTEEARRVLDLTGNDVKLAILIALTGMDVDTARVALDDAGGFLRKAIDGKTA
;
A
#
# COMPACT_ATOMS: atom_id res chain seq x y z
N MET A 1 -6.63 23.34 -68.34
CA MET A 1 -5.53 23.64 -67.41
C MET A 1 -5.91 23.02 -66.08
N THR A 2 -5.73 21.71 -65.98
CA THR A 2 -6.28 20.86 -64.91
C THR A 2 -5.16 20.65 -63.91
N GLN A 3 -5.22 21.35 -62.77
CA GLN A 3 -4.18 21.29 -61.77
C GLN A 3 -4.47 20.14 -60.80
N ILE A 4 -3.47 19.27 -60.73
CA ILE A 4 -3.37 18.00 -60.04
C ILE A 4 -3.59 18.18 -58.53
N LEU A 5 -4.68 17.62 -58.00
CA LEU A 5 -4.78 17.25 -56.58
C LEU A 5 -4.04 15.93 -56.40
N ARG A 6 -2.76 16.00 -56.01
CA ARG A 6 -2.07 14.83 -55.43
C ARG A 6 -2.58 14.69 -54.00
N SER A 7 -3.47 13.72 -53.78
CA SER A 7 -3.63 13.08 -52.49
C SER A 7 -2.25 12.57 -52.08
N ALA A 8 -1.66 13.21 -51.08
CA ALA A 8 -0.53 12.63 -50.37
C ALA A 8 -1.11 11.48 -49.55
N ALA A 9 -1.04 10.26 -50.08
CA ALA A 9 -1.22 9.07 -49.26
C ALA A 9 -0.16 9.14 -48.16
N LEU A 10 -0.61 9.26 -46.92
CA LEU A 10 0.27 9.16 -45.76
C LEU A 10 0.93 7.77 -45.81
N HIS A 11 2.22 7.70 -45.45
CA HIS A 11 2.92 6.42 -45.37
C HIS A 11 2.11 5.46 -44.46
N PRO A 12 2.01 4.16 -44.78
CA PRO A 12 1.19 3.22 -44.00
C PRO A 12 1.58 3.14 -42.51
N ASP A 13 2.85 3.42 -42.17
CA ASP A 13 3.32 3.53 -40.78
C ASP A 13 2.81 4.80 -40.05
N LEU A 14 2.53 5.87 -40.79
CA LEU A 14 1.93 7.10 -40.28
C LEU A 14 0.42 6.94 -40.09
N GLU A 15 -0.29 6.27 -41.01
CA GLU A 15 -1.71 5.95 -40.81
C GLU A 15 -1.92 4.98 -39.63
N GLY A 16 -1.05 3.97 -39.49
CA GLY A 16 -1.07 3.06 -38.34
C GLY A 16 -0.81 3.75 -37.00
N ARG A 17 0.14 4.72 -36.95
CA ARG A 17 0.40 5.54 -35.77
C ARG A 17 -0.73 6.53 -35.46
N VAL A 18 -1.28 7.19 -36.48
CA VAL A 18 -2.39 8.13 -36.28
C VAL A 18 -3.64 7.41 -35.75
N MET A 19 -3.94 6.21 -36.27
CA MET A 19 -5.02 5.38 -35.75
C MET A 19 -4.77 4.85 -34.33
N SER A 20 -3.51 4.62 -33.91
CA SER A 20 -3.19 4.27 -32.52
C SER A 20 -3.32 5.48 -31.59
N ASP A 21 -2.94 6.67 -32.05
CA ASP A 21 -2.99 7.90 -31.26
C ASP A 21 -4.45 8.36 -31.04
N GLU A 22 -5.30 8.31 -32.07
CA GLU A 22 -6.74 8.62 -31.96
C GLU A 22 -7.44 7.69 -30.96
N ARG A 23 -7.06 6.42 -30.94
CA ARG A 23 -7.58 5.46 -29.97
C ARG A 23 -7.11 5.79 -28.55
N LEU A 24 -5.82 6.06 -28.37
CA LEU A 24 -5.27 6.42 -27.06
C LEU A 24 -5.90 7.70 -26.49
N ILE A 25 -6.10 8.72 -27.33
CA ILE A 25 -6.79 9.96 -26.97
C ILE A 25 -8.21 9.65 -26.50
N SER A 26 -8.98 8.89 -27.28
CA SER A 26 -10.36 8.53 -26.91
C SER A 26 -10.44 7.72 -25.62
N GLU A 27 -9.44 6.88 -25.34
CA GLU A 27 -9.40 6.13 -24.08
C GLU A 27 -9.00 7.03 -22.88
N LEU A 28 -8.12 8.02 -23.08
CA LEU A 28 -7.78 9.02 -22.05
C LEU A 28 -8.98 9.90 -21.68
N GLU A 29 -9.78 10.33 -22.66
CA GLU A 29 -10.99 11.17 -22.46
C GLU A 29 -12.07 10.52 -21.58
N ARG A 30 -11.99 9.21 -21.33
CA ARG A 30 -12.94 8.50 -20.46
C ARG A 30 -12.47 8.41 -19.01
N LEU A 31 -11.23 8.78 -18.72
CA LEU A 31 -10.66 8.66 -17.38
C LEU A 31 -10.88 9.94 -16.58
N VAL A 32 -11.54 9.79 -15.43
CA VAL A 32 -11.69 10.88 -14.46
C VAL A 32 -10.33 11.45 -14.01
N SER A 33 -9.29 10.61 -13.98
CA SER A 33 -7.92 11.02 -13.66
C SER A 33 -7.28 11.97 -14.70
N GLU A 34 -7.80 11.98 -15.93
CA GLU A 34 -7.31 12.81 -17.04
C GLU A 34 -8.22 14.01 -17.34
N ASP A 35 -9.37 14.09 -16.69
CA ASP A 35 -10.29 15.22 -16.82
C ASP A 35 -9.66 16.52 -16.30
N ARG A 36 -10.10 17.64 -16.88
CA ARG A 36 -9.78 18.96 -16.33
C ARG A 36 -10.63 19.26 -15.11
N ASN A 37 -10.00 19.77 -14.06
CA ASN A 37 -10.72 20.24 -12.90
C ASN A 37 -11.33 21.63 -13.16
N PRO A 38 -12.66 21.78 -13.15
CA PRO A 38 -13.31 23.06 -13.44
C PRO A 38 -13.00 24.14 -12.39
N ARG A 39 -12.52 23.75 -11.20
CA ARG A 39 -12.18 24.69 -10.12
C ARG A 39 -10.79 25.33 -10.27
N SER A 40 -9.91 24.78 -11.11
CA SER A 40 -8.51 25.23 -11.26
C SER A 40 -8.18 25.75 -12.66
N MET A 41 -9.19 26.22 -13.40
CA MET A 41 -9.02 26.65 -14.78
C MET A 41 -8.05 27.83 -14.94
N ASP A 42 -7.98 28.69 -13.92
CA ASP A 42 -7.13 29.90 -13.89
C ASP A 42 -6.01 29.80 -12.83
N ILE A 43 -5.67 28.58 -12.37
CA ILE A 43 -4.73 28.37 -11.25
C ILE A 43 -3.33 28.97 -11.51
N ASP A 44 -2.92 29.09 -12.77
CA ASP A 44 -1.65 29.69 -13.18
C ASP A 44 -1.61 31.22 -13.04
N LEU A 45 -2.77 31.87 -12.88
CA LEU A 45 -2.91 33.32 -12.69
C LEU A 45 -3.01 33.72 -11.22
N LEU A 46 -3.18 32.76 -10.32
CA LEU A 46 -3.40 33.03 -8.90
C LEU A 46 -2.10 33.42 -8.17
N PRO A 47 -2.19 34.26 -7.12
CA PRO A 47 -1.11 34.40 -6.16
C PRO A 47 -0.73 33.05 -5.56
N THR A 48 0.54 32.85 -5.22
CA THR A 48 1.05 31.57 -4.69
C THR A 48 0.25 31.05 -3.49
N VAL A 49 -0.20 31.92 -2.59
CA VAL A 49 -0.99 31.49 -1.42
C VAL A 49 -2.35 30.92 -1.83
N ASP A 50 -2.95 31.41 -2.90
CA ASP A 50 -4.25 30.96 -3.38
C ASP A 50 -4.11 29.67 -4.18
N VAL A 51 -3.03 29.50 -4.97
CA VAL A 51 -2.65 28.18 -5.54
C VAL A 51 -2.55 27.11 -4.45
N LEU A 52 -1.88 27.41 -3.35
CA LEU A 52 -1.73 26.48 -2.23
C LEU A 52 -3.05 26.19 -1.51
N ARG A 53 -3.96 27.16 -1.44
CA ARG A 53 -5.31 26.96 -0.88
C ARG A 53 -6.13 26.03 -1.76
N GLU A 54 -6.13 26.23 -3.08
CA GLU A 54 -6.86 25.35 -4.01
C GLU A 54 -6.34 23.91 -3.96
N ILE A 55 -5.01 23.72 -3.90
CA ILE A 55 -4.42 22.38 -3.69
C ILE A 55 -4.95 21.77 -2.39
N ASN A 56 -4.93 22.52 -1.28
CA ASN A 56 -5.40 22.00 0.00
C ASN A 56 -6.91 21.68 0.02
N GLU A 57 -7.73 22.50 -0.64
CA GLU A 57 -9.18 22.25 -0.76
C GLU A 57 -9.47 20.96 -1.52
N GLU A 58 -8.69 20.65 -2.56
CA GLU A 58 -8.76 19.38 -3.27
C GLU A 58 -8.33 18.20 -2.37
N ASP A 59 -7.26 18.36 -1.58
CA ASP A 59 -6.76 17.30 -0.68
C ASP A 59 -7.78 16.90 0.40
N GLN A 60 -8.61 17.83 0.88
CA GLN A 60 -9.63 17.55 1.90
C GLN A 60 -10.64 16.48 1.46
N GLY A 61 -10.90 16.35 0.15
CA GLY A 61 -11.82 15.35 -0.39
C GLY A 61 -11.28 13.92 -0.38
N VAL A 62 -9.96 13.74 -0.23
CA VAL A 62 -9.31 12.43 -0.37
C VAL A 62 -9.73 11.46 0.72
N ALA A 63 -9.79 11.90 1.98
CA ALA A 63 -10.20 11.04 3.09
C ALA A 63 -11.65 10.54 2.92
N THR A 64 -12.54 11.40 2.45
CA THR A 64 -13.95 11.06 2.16
C THR A 64 -14.06 10.07 1.01
N ALA A 65 -13.18 10.12 0.00
CA ALA A 65 -13.14 9.12 -1.06
C ALA A 65 -12.69 7.75 -0.55
N VAL A 66 -11.71 7.72 0.34
CA VAL A 66 -11.23 6.48 0.99
C VAL A 66 -12.28 5.90 1.93
N GLU A 67 -13.02 6.73 2.68
CA GLU A 67 -14.11 6.29 3.56
C GLU A 67 -15.14 5.42 2.83
N LYS A 68 -15.50 5.80 1.60
CA LYS A 68 -16.50 5.09 0.79
C LYS A 68 -16.10 3.67 0.41
N VAL A 69 -14.80 3.36 0.44
CA VAL A 69 -14.26 2.05 0.04
C VAL A 69 -13.71 1.24 1.21
N ILE A 70 -13.97 1.66 2.46
CA ILE A 70 -13.62 0.90 3.67
C ILE A 70 -14.11 -0.55 3.62
N PRO A 71 -15.33 -0.89 3.12
CA PRO A 71 -15.77 -2.28 3.04
C PRO A 71 -14.81 -3.18 2.23
N GLN A 72 -14.31 -2.70 1.11
CA GLN A 72 -13.38 -3.44 0.24
C GLN A 72 -11.96 -3.47 0.82
N ILE A 73 -11.53 -2.39 1.50
CA ILE A 73 -10.28 -2.39 2.27
C ILE A 73 -10.35 -3.46 3.37
N ALA A 74 -11.48 -3.56 4.08
CA ALA A 74 -11.66 -4.56 5.13
C ALA A 74 -11.60 -5.98 4.57
N GLU A 75 -12.23 -6.24 3.41
CA GLU A 75 -12.14 -7.53 2.73
C GLU A 75 -10.68 -7.91 2.39
N ALA A 76 -9.93 -6.96 1.83
CA ALA A 76 -8.51 -7.16 1.53
C ALA A 76 -7.70 -7.44 2.80
N VAL A 77 -7.94 -6.70 3.89
CA VAL A 77 -7.29 -6.94 5.20
C VAL A 77 -7.57 -8.35 5.71
N GLU A 78 -8.78 -8.89 5.58
CA GLU A 78 -9.08 -10.26 6.04
C GLU A 78 -8.34 -11.33 5.23
N GLU A 79 -8.13 -11.11 3.93
CA GLU A 79 -7.30 -11.99 3.10
C GLU A 79 -5.81 -11.88 3.47
N ILE A 80 -5.32 -10.67 3.69
CA ILE A 80 -3.92 -10.42 4.11
C ILE A 80 -3.63 -11.05 5.47
N VAL A 81 -4.55 -10.91 6.43
CA VAL A 81 -4.43 -11.55 7.76
C VAL A 81 -4.36 -13.07 7.62
N ARG A 82 -5.19 -13.67 6.75
CA ARG A 82 -5.14 -15.11 6.46
C ARG A 82 -3.81 -15.52 5.83
N ALA A 83 -3.28 -14.74 4.90
CA ALA A 83 -1.98 -15.02 4.29
C ALA A 83 -0.85 -14.97 5.33
N PHE A 84 -0.81 -13.91 6.16
CA PHE A 84 0.20 -13.78 7.22
C PHE A 84 0.13 -14.90 8.26
N GLN A 85 -1.06 -15.39 8.60
CA GLN A 85 -1.23 -16.53 9.51
C GLN A 85 -0.74 -17.87 8.93
N ASN A 86 -0.55 -17.93 7.61
CA ASN A 86 0.00 -19.09 6.90
C ASN A 86 1.44 -18.83 6.40
N ASP A 87 2.16 -17.89 7.04
CA ASP A 87 3.53 -17.50 6.71
C ASP A 87 3.74 -17.02 5.25
N ALA A 88 2.66 -16.55 4.61
CA ALA A 88 2.69 -15.98 3.27
C ALA A 88 2.83 -14.45 3.30
N ARG A 89 2.95 -13.84 2.12
CA ARG A 89 3.35 -12.43 1.98
C ARG A 89 2.23 -11.55 1.44
N LEU A 90 2.37 -10.26 1.71
CA LEU A 90 1.67 -9.19 1.00
C LEU A 90 2.64 -8.60 -0.05
N VAL A 91 2.23 -8.58 -1.32
CA VAL A 91 3.04 -8.07 -2.43
C VAL A 91 2.32 -6.90 -3.09
N TYR A 92 2.93 -5.72 -3.02
CA TYR A 92 2.53 -4.55 -3.80
C TYR A 92 3.25 -4.53 -5.14
N ILE A 93 2.55 -4.18 -6.21
CA ILE A 93 3.14 -4.03 -7.54
C ILE A 93 2.53 -2.85 -8.29
N GLY A 94 3.37 -1.98 -8.85
CA GLY A 94 2.92 -0.79 -9.57
C GLY A 94 4.03 -0.12 -10.38
N ALA A 95 3.69 0.92 -11.14
CA ALA A 95 4.65 1.75 -11.86
C ALA A 95 4.71 3.17 -11.28
N GLY A 96 5.80 3.89 -11.57
CA GLY A 96 5.95 5.30 -11.20
C GLY A 96 5.62 5.59 -9.73
N THR A 97 4.76 6.57 -9.48
CA THR A 97 4.34 6.95 -8.12
C THR A 97 3.67 5.79 -7.38
N SER A 98 2.81 5.02 -8.04
CA SER A 98 2.10 3.90 -7.42
C SER A 98 3.06 2.81 -6.93
N GLY A 99 4.04 2.44 -7.75
CA GLY A 99 5.10 1.49 -7.34
C GLY A 99 5.95 2.04 -6.19
N ARG A 100 6.32 3.32 -6.22
CA ARG A 100 7.08 3.96 -5.13
C ARG A 100 6.31 3.98 -3.80
N LEU A 101 5.00 4.22 -3.83
CA LEU A 101 4.17 4.18 -2.63
C LEU A 101 4.05 2.76 -2.06
N GLY A 102 3.96 1.74 -2.91
CA GLY A 102 4.04 0.34 -2.48
C GLY A 102 5.37 0.00 -1.80
N VAL A 103 6.49 0.45 -2.37
CA VAL A 103 7.82 0.28 -1.76
C VAL A 103 7.93 1.04 -0.44
N LEU A 104 7.39 2.27 -0.37
CA LEU A 104 7.39 3.07 0.86
C LEU A 104 6.68 2.34 2.01
N ASP A 105 5.43 1.91 1.79
CA ASP A 105 4.63 1.22 2.82
C ASP A 105 5.29 -0.09 3.27
N ALA A 106 5.82 -0.88 2.32
CA ALA A 106 6.56 -2.10 2.62
C ALA A 106 7.82 -1.82 3.48
N SER A 107 8.59 -0.79 3.16
CA SER A 107 9.82 -0.43 3.89
C SER A 107 9.58 0.02 5.33
N GLU A 108 8.38 0.51 5.64
CA GLU A 108 8.00 0.94 6.98
C GLU A 108 7.55 -0.23 7.86
N CYS A 109 7.22 -1.39 7.28
CA CYS A 109 6.72 -2.54 8.03
C CYS A 109 7.76 -3.15 9.00
N PRO A 110 9.01 -3.47 8.60
CA PRO A 110 10.02 -4.01 9.50
C PRO A 110 10.31 -3.12 10.72
N PRO A 111 10.62 -1.81 10.58
CA PRO A 111 10.92 -0.98 11.74
C PRO A 111 9.71 -0.66 12.63
N THR A 112 8.48 -0.78 12.09
CA THR A 112 7.24 -0.49 12.83
C THR A 112 6.72 -1.73 13.56
N PHE A 113 6.66 -2.89 12.90
CA PHE A 113 6.01 -4.09 13.44
C PHE A 113 6.99 -5.22 13.79
N SER A 114 8.30 -4.96 13.67
CA SER A 114 9.38 -5.94 13.86
C SER A 114 9.14 -7.23 13.07
N VAL A 115 8.75 -7.07 11.81
CA VAL A 115 8.52 -8.18 10.87
C VAL A 115 9.72 -8.35 9.92
N PRO A 116 9.93 -9.55 9.36
CA PRO A 116 10.95 -9.76 8.34
C PRO A 116 10.73 -8.88 7.10
N GLU A 117 11.81 -8.46 6.43
CA GLU A 117 11.75 -7.64 5.20
C GLU A 117 10.93 -8.29 4.07
N GLY A 118 10.87 -9.63 4.05
CA GLY A 118 10.13 -10.37 3.03
C GLY A 118 8.62 -10.52 3.29
N MET A 119 8.10 -10.10 4.45
CA MET A 119 6.68 -10.27 4.79
C MET A 119 5.76 -9.33 3.99
N VAL A 120 6.24 -8.12 3.71
CA VAL A 120 5.58 -7.14 2.85
C VAL A 120 6.58 -6.68 1.79
N VAL A 121 6.28 -6.90 0.52
CA VAL A 121 7.20 -6.68 -0.60
C VAL A 121 6.63 -5.61 -1.52
N GLY A 122 7.45 -4.62 -1.90
CA GLY A 122 7.09 -3.60 -2.89
C GLY A 122 7.87 -3.79 -4.19
N LEU A 123 7.14 -3.99 -5.29
CA LEU A 123 7.68 -4.11 -6.64
C LEU A 123 7.33 -2.87 -7.48
N ILE A 124 8.30 -2.42 -8.26
CA ILE A 124 8.16 -1.25 -9.12
C ILE A 124 8.65 -1.58 -10.54
N ALA A 125 7.84 -1.21 -11.54
CA ALA A 125 8.21 -1.31 -12.94
C ALA A 125 9.54 -0.56 -13.21
N GLY A 126 10.50 -1.24 -13.84
CA GLY A 126 11.85 -0.71 -14.08
C GLY A 126 12.82 -0.92 -12.91
N GLY A 127 12.41 -1.63 -11.86
CA GLY A 127 13.27 -2.06 -10.76
C GLY A 127 13.79 -0.93 -9.87
N SER A 128 14.86 -1.17 -9.12
CA SER A 128 15.38 -0.23 -8.11
C SER A 128 15.76 1.15 -8.67
N HIS A 129 16.18 1.23 -9.94
CA HIS A 129 16.44 2.51 -10.60
C HIS A 129 15.19 3.40 -10.66
N ALA A 130 14.01 2.80 -10.83
CA ALA A 130 12.73 3.51 -10.90
C ALA A 130 12.33 4.19 -9.57
N LEU A 131 12.98 3.84 -8.45
CA LEU A 131 12.73 4.48 -7.15
C LEU A 131 13.14 5.96 -7.18
N GLN A 132 14.25 6.29 -7.83
CA GLN A 132 14.79 7.66 -7.88
C GLN A 132 14.54 8.35 -9.22
N HIS A 133 14.32 7.59 -10.30
CA HIS A 133 14.17 8.11 -11.64
C HIS A 133 12.91 7.56 -12.32
N ALA A 134 12.37 8.27 -13.31
CA ALA A 134 11.39 7.68 -14.21
C ALA A 134 12.11 6.75 -15.19
N VAL A 135 11.50 5.62 -15.54
CA VAL A 135 11.99 4.70 -16.57
C VAL A 135 10.93 4.64 -17.66
N GLU A 136 11.24 5.23 -18.80
CA GLU A 136 10.33 5.31 -19.95
C GLU A 136 9.97 3.90 -20.46
N GLY A 137 8.68 3.67 -20.72
CA GLY A 137 8.17 2.39 -21.23
C GLY A 137 8.12 1.23 -20.23
N ALA A 138 8.63 1.40 -19.00
CA ALA A 138 8.63 0.32 -18.01
C ALA A 138 7.20 -0.13 -17.63
N GLU A 139 6.24 0.79 -17.65
CA GLU A 139 4.85 0.52 -17.28
C GLU A 139 4.04 -0.18 -18.39
N ASP A 140 4.56 -0.18 -19.62
CA ASP A 140 3.90 -0.70 -20.81
C ASP A 140 4.17 -2.19 -21.08
N SER A 141 4.88 -2.88 -20.18
CA SER A 141 5.26 -4.29 -20.33
C SER A 141 4.49 -5.23 -19.39
N PRO A 142 3.42 -5.90 -19.86
CA PRO A 142 2.74 -6.96 -19.11
C PRO A 142 3.67 -8.11 -18.71
N GLU A 143 4.57 -8.49 -19.62
CA GLU A 143 5.52 -9.59 -19.42
C GLU A 143 6.45 -9.30 -18.25
N GLN A 144 6.91 -8.05 -18.10
CA GLN A 144 7.75 -7.67 -16.96
C GLN A 144 6.98 -7.78 -15.63
N GLY A 145 5.70 -7.41 -15.60
CA GLY A 145 4.87 -7.55 -14.40
C GLY A 145 4.72 -9.01 -13.95
N ARG A 146 4.55 -9.92 -14.92
CA ARG A 146 4.60 -11.37 -14.66
C ARG A 146 5.99 -11.78 -14.15
N GLN A 147 7.05 -11.37 -14.84
CA GLN A 147 8.41 -11.80 -14.52
C GLN A 147 8.84 -11.38 -13.12
N ASP A 148 8.53 -10.16 -12.69
CA ASP A 148 8.89 -9.69 -11.35
C ASP A 148 8.23 -10.52 -10.24
N LEU A 149 7.00 -11.01 -10.46
CA LEU A 149 6.33 -11.93 -9.55
C LEU A 149 6.92 -13.34 -9.59
N VAL A 150 7.37 -13.81 -10.76
CA VAL A 150 8.11 -15.07 -10.89
C VAL A 150 9.43 -15.00 -10.11
N ASP A 151 10.17 -13.91 -10.24
CA ASP A 151 11.50 -13.74 -9.67
C ASP A 151 11.49 -13.74 -8.14
N ILE A 152 10.43 -13.23 -7.51
CA ILE A 152 10.24 -13.31 -6.06
C ILE A 152 9.63 -14.64 -5.60
N GLY A 153 9.39 -15.58 -6.52
CA GLY A 153 8.77 -16.88 -6.23
C GLY A 153 7.37 -16.73 -5.65
N LEU A 154 6.48 -15.96 -6.30
CA LEU A 154 5.09 -15.83 -5.88
C LEU A 154 4.41 -17.20 -5.76
N THR A 155 3.62 -17.39 -4.71
CA THR A 155 2.86 -18.62 -4.43
C THR A 155 1.37 -18.33 -4.32
N ALA A 156 0.54 -19.38 -4.39
CA ALA A 156 -0.92 -19.26 -4.23
C ALA A 156 -1.36 -18.79 -2.83
N ALA A 157 -0.47 -18.84 -1.83
CA ALA A 157 -0.76 -18.38 -0.47
C ALA A 157 -0.58 -16.87 -0.31
N ASP A 158 0.14 -16.22 -1.23
CA ASP A 158 0.43 -14.79 -1.18
C ASP A 158 -0.80 -13.95 -1.59
N VAL A 159 -0.81 -12.68 -1.18
CA VAL A 159 -1.78 -11.66 -1.64
C VAL A 159 -1.04 -10.65 -2.52
N VAL A 160 -1.54 -10.42 -3.73
CA VAL A 160 -0.99 -9.43 -4.67
C VAL A 160 -1.94 -8.24 -4.79
N VAL A 161 -1.43 -7.05 -4.51
CA VAL A 161 -2.14 -5.78 -4.68
C VAL A 161 -1.52 -5.03 -5.85
N GLY A 162 -2.26 -4.98 -6.97
CA GLY A 162 -1.89 -4.23 -8.17
C GLY A 162 -2.34 -2.78 -8.08
N ILE A 163 -1.40 -1.85 -8.21
CA ILE A 163 -1.62 -0.42 -7.96
C ILE A 163 -1.43 0.38 -9.24
N ALA A 164 -2.52 0.92 -9.78
CA ALA A 164 -2.48 1.81 -10.94
C ALA A 164 -3.64 2.82 -10.87
N VAL A 165 -3.33 4.12 -10.81
CA VAL A 165 -4.37 5.17 -10.76
C VAL A 165 -5.31 5.07 -11.96
N SER A 166 -4.74 4.95 -13.16
CA SER A 166 -5.47 4.84 -14.42
C SER A 166 -6.37 3.61 -14.46
N GLY A 167 -6.03 2.56 -13.69
CA GLY A 167 -6.72 1.28 -13.70
C GLY A 167 -6.38 0.39 -14.90
N ARG A 168 -5.43 0.77 -15.75
CA ARG A 168 -5.16 0.09 -17.03
C ARG A 168 -3.68 -0.11 -17.37
N THR A 169 -2.78 0.16 -16.44
CA THR A 169 -1.33 0.05 -16.66
C THR A 169 -0.93 -1.39 -17.05
N PRO A 170 -0.36 -1.63 -18.25
CA PRO A 170 -0.07 -2.98 -18.76
C PRO A 170 0.79 -3.84 -17.83
N TYR A 171 1.82 -3.27 -17.21
CA TYR A 171 2.66 -3.95 -16.20
C TYR A 171 1.81 -4.52 -15.04
N VAL A 172 0.87 -3.75 -14.52
CA VAL A 172 0.00 -4.17 -13.41
C VAL A 172 -1.02 -5.22 -13.88
N ILE A 173 -1.55 -5.07 -15.09
CA ILE A 173 -2.45 -6.07 -15.70
C ILE A 173 -1.74 -7.42 -15.83
N GLY A 174 -0.51 -7.45 -16.37
CA GLY A 174 0.26 -8.68 -16.52
C GLY A 174 0.55 -9.37 -15.19
N ALA A 175 0.89 -8.58 -14.17
CA ALA A 175 1.11 -9.05 -12.82
C ALA A 175 -0.15 -9.69 -12.20
N LEU A 176 -1.30 -9.01 -12.25
CA LEU A 176 -2.55 -9.52 -11.67
C LEU A 176 -3.05 -10.77 -12.39
N ASN A 177 -2.94 -10.83 -13.72
CA ASN A 177 -3.28 -12.03 -14.48
C ASN A 177 -2.43 -13.24 -14.07
N TYR A 178 -1.12 -13.04 -13.91
CA TYR A 178 -0.23 -14.11 -13.44
C TYR A 178 -0.54 -14.54 -12.00
N ALA A 179 -0.77 -13.59 -11.09
CA ALA A 179 -1.15 -13.90 -9.71
C ALA A 179 -2.42 -14.78 -9.67
N LYS A 180 -3.42 -14.46 -10.51
CA LYS A 180 -4.64 -15.24 -10.65
C LYS A 180 -4.40 -16.63 -11.25
N GLU A 181 -3.52 -16.75 -12.24
CA GLU A 181 -3.09 -18.04 -12.83
C GLU A 181 -2.50 -18.98 -11.77
N ILE A 182 -1.69 -18.43 -10.86
CA ILE A 182 -1.07 -19.17 -9.75
C ILE A 182 -2.07 -19.48 -8.62
N GLY A 183 -3.20 -18.77 -8.57
CA GLY A 183 -4.21 -18.92 -7.52
C GLY A 183 -3.96 -18.05 -6.28
N ALA A 184 -3.06 -17.05 -6.39
CA ALA A 184 -2.87 -16.05 -5.35
C ALA A 184 -4.09 -15.13 -5.25
N LYS A 185 -4.37 -14.60 -4.06
CA LYS A 185 -5.45 -13.62 -3.87
C LYS A 185 -5.06 -12.31 -4.53
N THR A 186 -5.96 -11.74 -5.33
CA THR A 186 -5.68 -10.51 -6.09
C THR A 186 -6.53 -9.34 -5.62
N VAL A 187 -5.89 -8.19 -5.45
CA VAL A 187 -6.54 -6.91 -5.10
C VAL A 187 -6.12 -5.86 -6.12
N ALA A 188 -7.06 -5.08 -6.62
CA ALA A 188 -6.79 -3.94 -7.49
C ALA A 188 -7.01 -2.63 -6.72
N LEU A 189 -6.05 -1.71 -6.82
CA LEU A 189 -6.14 -0.36 -6.27
C LEU A 189 -6.02 0.67 -7.39
N SER A 190 -7.13 1.35 -7.69
CA SER A 190 -7.24 2.39 -8.73
C SER A 190 -7.99 3.62 -8.21
N CYS A 191 -8.02 4.72 -8.97
CA CYS A 191 -8.87 5.88 -8.62
C CYS A 191 -9.89 6.21 -9.73
N ASN A 192 -10.05 5.31 -10.70
CA ASN A 192 -11.04 5.40 -11.76
C ASN A 192 -12.13 4.34 -11.55
N PRO A 193 -13.41 4.68 -11.78
CA PRO A 193 -14.52 3.74 -11.60
C PRO A 193 -14.47 2.57 -12.61
N ASP A 194 -14.06 2.84 -13.85
CA ASP A 194 -14.03 1.85 -14.95
C ASP A 194 -12.61 1.27 -15.16
N ALA A 195 -11.99 0.78 -14.09
CA ALA A 195 -10.63 0.26 -14.12
C ALA A 195 -10.56 -1.19 -14.64
N VAL A 196 -9.77 -1.44 -15.68
CA VAL A 196 -9.52 -2.79 -16.22
C VAL A 196 -8.99 -3.75 -15.16
N ILE A 197 -8.10 -3.27 -14.28
CA ILE A 197 -7.56 -4.10 -13.19
C ILE A 197 -8.61 -4.51 -12.16
N ALA A 198 -9.70 -3.74 -12.01
CA ALA A 198 -10.78 -4.06 -11.10
C ALA A 198 -11.57 -5.30 -11.56
N ASP A 199 -11.73 -5.49 -12.88
CA ASP A 199 -12.38 -6.69 -13.45
C ASP A 199 -11.50 -7.94 -13.37
N ILE A 200 -10.17 -7.76 -13.29
CA ILE A 200 -9.20 -8.86 -13.19
C ILE A 200 -9.13 -9.38 -11.76
N ALA A 201 -9.06 -8.47 -10.77
CA ALA A 201 -8.83 -8.80 -9.38
C ALA A 201 -10.05 -9.42 -8.69
N ASP A 202 -9.80 -10.17 -7.61
CA ASP A 202 -10.87 -10.70 -6.75
C ASP A 202 -11.55 -9.59 -5.93
N ILE A 203 -10.75 -8.58 -5.52
CA ILE A 203 -11.20 -7.44 -4.71
C ILE A 203 -10.78 -6.15 -5.42
N ALA A 204 -11.73 -5.23 -5.62
CA ALA A 204 -11.47 -3.93 -6.22
C ALA A 204 -11.64 -2.80 -5.19
N ILE A 205 -10.59 -2.01 -4.98
CA ILE A 205 -10.57 -0.83 -4.13
C ILE A 205 -10.41 0.41 -5.03
N SER A 206 -11.47 1.18 -5.16
CA SER A 206 -11.53 2.32 -6.10
C SER A 206 -11.95 3.63 -5.43
N PRO A 207 -11.09 4.26 -4.60
CA PRO A 207 -11.36 5.60 -4.07
C PRO A 207 -11.33 6.65 -5.19
N VAL A 208 -12.51 7.04 -5.68
CA VAL A 208 -12.66 8.05 -6.73
C VAL A 208 -12.47 9.45 -6.15
N VAL A 209 -11.34 10.08 -6.44
CA VAL A 209 -10.93 11.41 -5.93
C VAL A 209 -11.27 12.58 -6.87
N GLY A 210 -11.82 12.28 -8.05
CA GLY A 210 -12.13 13.27 -9.08
C GLY A 210 -10.89 13.82 -9.83
N PRO A 211 -11.09 14.79 -10.73
CA PRO A 211 -10.02 15.39 -11.53
C PRO A 211 -8.93 16.01 -10.66
N GLU A 212 -7.67 15.85 -11.05
CA GLU A 212 -6.53 16.45 -10.34
C GLU A 212 -6.49 17.97 -10.55
N ILE A 213 -5.96 18.70 -9.56
CA ILE A 213 -5.80 20.17 -9.65
C ILE A 213 -4.95 20.60 -10.85
N LEU A 214 -3.93 19.80 -11.16
CA LEU A 214 -3.16 19.84 -12.40
C LEU A 214 -3.52 18.59 -13.20
N THR A 215 -4.18 18.77 -14.34
CA THR A 215 -4.69 17.67 -15.18
C THR A 215 -3.66 16.57 -15.42
N GLY A 216 -4.05 15.32 -15.17
CA GLY A 216 -3.19 14.13 -15.33
C GLY A 216 -2.12 13.95 -14.25
N SER A 217 -1.90 14.92 -13.35
CA SER A 217 -0.88 14.84 -12.28
C SER A 217 -1.35 13.98 -11.10
N THR A 218 -1.61 12.70 -11.37
CA THR A 218 -2.14 11.70 -10.43
C THR A 218 -1.24 11.39 -9.23
N ARG A 219 -0.01 11.90 -9.21
CA ARG A 219 0.85 11.86 -8.02
C ARG A 219 0.30 12.66 -6.82
N LEU A 220 -0.76 13.45 -7.03
CA LEU A 220 -1.39 14.32 -6.05
C LEU A 220 -2.50 13.58 -5.29
N LYS A 221 -3.78 13.88 -5.51
CA LYS A 221 -4.89 13.28 -4.73
C LYS A 221 -4.91 11.77 -4.84
N SER A 222 -4.74 11.24 -6.05
CA SER A 222 -4.78 9.80 -6.29
C SER A 222 -3.62 9.08 -5.59
N GLY A 223 -2.40 9.65 -5.64
CA GLY A 223 -1.26 9.17 -4.86
C GLY A 223 -1.50 9.24 -3.35
N THR A 224 -2.11 10.31 -2.85
CA THR A 224 -2.51 10.43 -1.44
C THR A 224 -3.53 9.35 -1.05
N ALA A 225 -4.56 9.13 -1.87
CA ALA A 225 -5.55 8.07 -1.64
C ALA A 225 -4.88 6.69 -1.60
N GLN A 226 -3.98 6.40 -2.54
CA GLN A 226 -3.20 5.16 -2.55
C GLN A 226 -2.41 5.00 -1.26
N LYS A 227 -1.68 6.03 -0.81
CA LYS A 227 -0.94 5.99 0.45
C LYS A 227 -1.85 5.65 1.64
N LEU A 228 -3.00 6.31 1.75
CA LEU A 228 -3.95 6.07 2.83
C LEU A 228 -4.45 4.62 2.83
N VAL A 229 -4.82 4.09 1.65
CA VAL A 229 -5.26 2.70 1.52
C VAL A 229 -4.15 1.72 1.91
N LEU A 230 -2.92 1.88 1.38
CA LEU A 230 -1.79 0.99 1.68
C LEU A 230 -1.49 0.97 3.18
N ASN A 231 -1.45 2.14 3.83
CA ASN A 231 -1.26 2.24 5.26
C ASN A 231 -2.40 1.55 6.05
N MET A 232 -3.64 1.60 5.57
CA MET A 232 -4.75 0.85 6.17
C MET A 232 -4.55 -0.67 6.02
N LEU A 233 -4.15 -1.14 4.83
CA LEU A 233 -3.91 -2.58 4.58
C LEU A 233 -2.87 -3.15 5.54
N THR A 234 -1.68 -2.53 5.63
CA THR A 234 -0.62 -3.01 6.50
C THR A 234 -0.94 -2.80 7.97
N THR A 235 -1.33 -1.59 8.38
CA THR A 235 -1.56 -1.28 9.80
C THR A 235 -2.69 -2.12 10.37
N ALA A 236 -3.83 -2.25 9.67
CA ALA A 236 -4.94 -3.05 10.15
C ALA A 236 -4.58 -4.54 10.21
N SER A 237 -3.90 -5.07 9.20
CA SER A 237 -3.47 -6.48 9.19
C SER A 237 -2.50 -6.78 10.34
N MET A 238 -1.54 -5.89 10.60
CA MET A 238 -0.57 -6.02 11.69
C MET A 238 -1.25 -5.96 13.07
N ILE A 239 -2.23 -5.06 13.26
CA ILE A 239 -3.06 -5.05 14.47
C ILE A 239 -3.80 -6.38 14.64
N ARG A 240 -4.37 -6.92 13.55
CA ARG A 240 -5.18 -8.14 13.56
C ARG A 240 -4.40 -9.42 13.81
N ILE A 241 -3.10 -9.44 13.49
CA ILE A 241 -2.17 -10.52 13.89
C ILE A 241 -1.45 -10.24 15.21
N GLY A 242 -1.88 -9.23 15.98
CA GLY A 242 -1.42 -9.00 17.34
C GLY A 242 -0.09 -8.25 17.47
N LYS A 243 0.35 -7.49 16.46
CA LYS A 243 1.57 -6.64 16.55
C LYS A 243 1.41 -5.41 17.45
N SER A 244 0.19 -5.12 17.89
CA SER A 244 -0.12 -4.03 18.83
C SER A 244 -0.83 -4.53 20.08
N TYR A 245 -0.83 -3.69 21.11
CA TYR A 245 -1.69 -3.83 22.28
C TYR A 245 -2.35 -2.50 22.55
N GLN A 246 -3.69 -2.48 22.56
CA GLN A 246 -4.44 -1.23 22.50
C GLN A 246 -4.02 -0.44 21.24
N ASN A 247 -3.46 0.75 21.41
CA ASN A 247 -2.88 1.57 20.35
C ASN A 247 -1.34 1.68 20.45
N LEU A 248 -0.71 0.83 21.26
CA LEU A 248 0.74 0.80 21.45
C LEU A 248 1.38 -0.22 20.52
N MET A 249 2.43 0.22 19.84
CA MET A 249 3.33 -0.61 19.03
C MET A 249 4.25 -1.39 19.96
N VAL A 250 3.80 -2.56 20.40
CA VAL A 250 4.47 -3.39 21.41
C VAL A 250 5.42 -4.43 20.81
N ASP A 251 5.40 -4.62 19.49
CA ASP A 251 6.33 -5.51 18.79
C ASP A 251 7.51 -4.70 18.23
N LEU A 252 8.31 -4.13 19.13
CA LEU A 252 9.44 -3.24 18.82
C LEU A 252 10.78 -3.93 19.09
N HIS A 253 11.66 -3.97 18.08
CA HIS A 253 13.04 -4.41 18.27
C HIS A 253 13.95 -3.28 18.78
N ALA A 254 14.33 -3.34 20.06
CA ALA A 254 15.12 -2.30 20.72
C ALA A 254 16.63 -2.36 20.37
N SER A 255 16.99 -1.96 19.14
CA SER A 255 18.39 -2.04 18.63
C SER A 255 19.30 -0.86 19.02
N ASN A 256 18.78 0.19 19.65
CA ASN A 256 19.56 1.36 20.07
C ASN A 256 18.98 2.02 21.33
N GLN A 257 19.74 2.92 21.96
CA GLN A 257 19.36 3.58 23.21
C GLN A 257 18.00 4.30 23.15
N LYS A 258 17.66 4.92 22.01
CA LYS A 258 16.36 5.58 21.81
C LYS A 258 15.23 4.55 21.83
N LEU A 259 15.43 3.38 21.22
CA LEU A 259 14.43 2.32 21.19
C LEU A 259 14.28 1.62 22.54
N VAL A 260 15.36 1.46 23.32
CA VAL A 260 15.28 0.96 24.71
C VAL A 260 14.46 1.91 25.59
N ALA A 261 14.72 3.23 25.49
CA ALA A 261 13.93 4.22 26.22
C ALA A 261 12.44 4.20 25.79
N ARG A 262 12.17 3.99 24.50
CA ARG A 262 10.81 3.82 23.97
C ARG A 262 10.14 2.56 24.50
N ALA A 263 10.84 1.43 24.53
CA ALA A 263 10.36 0.17 25.09
C ALA A 263 9.93 0.34 26.56
N ALA A 264 10.77 0.95 27.40
CA ALA A 264 10.43 1.22 28.80
C ALA A 264 9.18 2.10 28.93
N ARG A 265 9.08 3.16 28.11
CA ARG A 265 7.89 4.03 28.09
C ARG A 265 6.62 3.27 27.69
N ILE A 266 6.69 2.37 26.70
CA ILE A 266 5.55 1.57 26.26
C ILE A 266 5.08 0.64 27.39
N VAL A 267 6.00 -0.04 28.08
CA VAL A 267 5.66 -0.89 29.23
C VAL A 267 4.95 -0.06 30.30
N MET A 268 5.51 1.10 30.67
CA MET A 268 4.87 1.99 31.65
C MET A 268 3.48 2.45 31.22
N GLN A 269 3.28 2.81 29.95
CA GLN A 269 1.98 3.24 29.44
C GLN A 269 0.95 2.10 29.44
N ALA A 270 1.39 0.86 29.16
CA ALA A 270 0.52 -0.31 29.11
C ALA A 270 0.12 -0.82 30.50
N THR A 271 0.99 -0.66 31.51
CA THR A 271 0.84 -1.31 32.83
C THR A 271 0.68 -0.35 34.00
N GLY A 272 1.05 0.92 33.85
CA GLY A 272 1.09 1.89 34.93
C GLY A 272 2.24 1.69 35.92
N CYS A 273 3.21 0.81 35.63
CA CYS A 273 4.36 0.57 36.51
C CYS A 273 5.36 1.73 36.52
N THR A 274 6.32 1.70 37.45
CA THR A 274 7.41 2.68 37.48
C THR A 274 8.46 2.40 36.40
N THR A 275 9.34 3.37 36.16
CA THR A 275 10.45 3.24 35.20
C THR A 275 11.41 2.12 35.62
N GLU A 276 11.67 1.98 36.92
CA GLU A 276 12.55 0.95 37.49
C GLU A 276 11.98 -0.44 37.23
N GLU A 277 10.68 -0.61 37.48
CA GLU A 277 9.99 -1.88 37.22
C GLU A 277 9.95 -2.21 35.73
N ALA A 278 9.65 -1.22 34.87
CA ALA A 278 9.66 -1.39 33.42
C ALA A 278 11.03 -1.85 32.91
N ARG A 279 12.13 -1.23 33.39
CA ARG A 279 13.48 -1.64 33.03
C ARG A 279 13.80 -3.04 33.51
N ARG A 280 13.41 -3.37 34.75
CA ARG A 280 13.63 -4.71 35.33
C ARG A 280 12.96 -5.80 34.49
N VAL A 281 11.70 -5.63 34.09
CA VAL A 281 11.00 -6.64 33.27
C VAL A 281 11.53 -6.69 31.83
N LEU A 282 11.98 -5.57 31.27
CA LEU A 282 12.63 -5.57 29.95
C LEU A 282 13.97 -6.31 29.98
N ASP A 283 14.78 -6.13 31.03
CA ASP A 283 16.04 -6.84 31.20
C ASP A 283 15.79 -8.36 31.33
N LEU A 284 14.77 -8.78 32.09
CA LEU A 284 14.38 -10.19 32.23
C LEU A 284 13.93 -10.84 30.92
N THR A 285 13.43 -10.06 29.98
CA THR A 285 12.83 -10.53 28.73
C THR A 285 13.73 -10.32 27.52
N GLY A 286 14.96 -9.82 27.71
CA GLY A 286 15.85 -9.49 26.60
C GLY A 286 15.32 -8.35 25.72
N ASN A 287 14.58 -7.42 26.30
CA ASN A 287 13.85 -6.32 25.66
C ASN A 287 12.64 -6.74 24.80
N ASP A 288 12.07 -7.92 25.01
CA ASP A 288 10.75 -8.26 24.46
C ASP A 288 9.65 -7.49 25.21
N VAL A 289 9.12 -6.46 24.54
CA VAL A 289 8.13 -5.55 25.12
C VAL A 289 6.79 -6.23 25.39
N LYS A 290 6.34 -7.16 24.52
CA LYS A 290 5.08 -7.89 24.75
C LYS A 290 5.18 -8.77 25.98
N LEU A 291 6.27 -9.52 26.07
CA LEU A 291 6.53 -10.41 27.19
C LEU A 291 6.70 -9.60 28.49
N ALA A 292 7.40 -8.46 28.43
CA ALA A 292 7.56 -7.56 29.58
C ALA A 292 6.22 -7.01 30.08
N ILE A 293 5.30 -6.60 29.18
CA ILE A 293 3.96 -6.15 29.56
C ILE A 293 3.17 -7.31 30.19
N LEU A 294 3.21 -8.51 29.62
CA LEU A 294 2.51 -9.66 30.15
C LEU A 294 2.96 -9.99 31.57
N ILE A 295 4.28 -10.03 31.80
CA ILE A 295 4.86 -10.26 33.13
C ILE A 295 4.45 -9.15 34.10
N ALA A 296 4.57 -7.89 33.70
CA ALA A 296 4.25 -6.76 34.58
C ALA A 296 2.76 -6.70 34.97
N LEU A 297 1.84 -7.10 34.08
CA LEU A 297 0.41 -7.12 34.37
C LEU A 297 -0.03 -8.36 35.17
N THR A 298 0.59 -9.51 34.92
CA THR A 298 0.11 -10.79 35.46
C THR A 298 0.94 -11.33 36.62
N GLY A 299 2.20 -10.89 36.77
CA GLY A 299 3.17 -11.46 37.71
C GLY A 299 3.64 -12.87 37.36
N MET A 300 3.45 -13.33 36.12
CA MET A 300 4.02 -14.60 35.65
C MET A 300 5.56 -14.55 35.63
N ASP A 301 6.20 -15.71 35.80
CA ASP A 301 7.60 -15.87 35.43
C ASP A 301 7.78 -15.87 33.90
N VAL A 302 9.03 -15.71 33.45
CA VAL A 302 9.37 -15.52 32.03
C VAL A 302 8.95 -16.73 31.16
N ASP A 303 9.16 -17.94 31.64
CA ASP A 303 8.90 -19.15 30.85
C ASP A 303 7.39 -19.39 30.73
N THR A 304 6.65 -19.26 31.83
CA THR A 304 5.18 -19.34 31.82
C THR A 304 4.57 -18.25 30.95
N ALA A 305 5.06 -17.02 31.03
CA ALA A 305 4.56 -15.91 30.23
C ALA A 305 4.84 -16.11 28.73
N ARG A 306 6.01 -16.69 28.38
CA ARG A 306 6.36 -16.99 26.99
C ARG A 306 5.43 -18.04 26.39
N VAL A 307 5.21 -19.15 27.11
CA VAL A 307 4.25 -20.18 26.69
C VAL A 307 2.85 -19.61 26.53
N ALA A 308 2.37 -18.81 27.49
CA ALA A 308 1.03 -18.19 27.39
C ALA A 308 0.89 -17.23 26.20
N LEU A 309 1.97 -16.52 25.84
CA LEU A 309 1.97 -15.64 24.68
C LEU A 309 1.99 -16.42 23.37
N ASP A 310 2.76 -17.51 23.31
CA ASP A 310 2.84 -18.41 22.15
C ASP A 310 1.50 -19.12 21.91
N ASP A 311 0.88 -19.67 22.96
CA ASP A 311 -0.45 -20.31 22.91
C ASP A 311 -1.54 -19.33 22.45
N ALA A 312 -1.37 -18.04 22.73
CA ALA A 312 -2.26 -16.96 22.27
C ALA A 312 -1.94 -16.47 20.84
N GLY A 313 -0.99 -17.09 20.14
CA GLY A 313 -0.53 -16.70 18.81
C GLY A 313 0.14 -15.32 18.79
N GLY A 314 0.85 -14.96 19.86
CA GLY A 314 1.50 -13.65 20.01
C GLY A 314 0.53 -12.48 20.30
N PHE A 315 -0.75 -12.76 20.52
CA PHE A 315 -1.79 -11.76 20.76
C PHE A 315 -1.90 -11.42 22.25
N LEU A 316 -1.18 -10.37 22.67
CA LEU A 316 -0.99 -10.02 24.08
C LEU A 316 -2.29 -9.92 24.90
N ARG A 317 -3.35 -9.32 24.36
CA ARG A 317 -4.63 -9.20 25.07
C ARG A 317 -5.26 -10.57 25.37
N LYS A 318 -5.17 -11.52 24.44
CA LYS A 318 -5.69 -12.88 24.65
C LYS A 318 -4.87 -13.62 25.73
N ALA A 319 -3.56 -13.44 25.74
CA ALA A 319 -2.68 -14.02 26.75
C ALA A 319 -2.97 -13.48 28.17
N ILE A 320 -3.31 -12.19 28.28
CA ILE A 320 -3.75 -11.58 29.55
C ILE A 320 -5.12 -12.15 29.97
N ASP A 321 -6.10 -12.15 29.07
CA ASP A 321 -7.48 -12.53 29.37
C ASP A 321 -7.61 -14.03 29.70
N GLY A 322 -6.81 -14.89 29.07
CA GLY A 322 -6.74 -16.33 29.35
C GLY A 322 -6.29 -16.69 30.77
N LYS A 323 -5.78 -15.71 31.53
CA LYS A 323 -5.45 -15.85 32.96
C LYS A 323 -6.57 -15.34 33.88
N THR A 324 -7.35 -14.37 33.42
CA THR A 324 -8.49 -13.83 34.20
C THR A 324 -9.79 -14.62 34.04
N ALA A 325 -9.83 -15.59 33.13
CA ALA A 325 -10.90 -16.58 33.01
C ALA A 325 -10.63 -17.81 33.89
#